data_AF-A0A3B1D1N2-F1
#
_entry.id   AF-A0A3B1D1N2-F1
#
_cell.length_a   1.000
_cell.length_b   1.000
_cell.length_c   1.000
_cell.angle_alpha   90.00
_cell.angle_beta   90.00
_cell.angle_gamma   90.00
#
_symmetry.space_group_name_H-M   'P 1'
#
loop_
_entity.id
_entity.type
_entity.pdbx_description
1 polymer ?
#
loop_
_entity_poly.entity_id
_entity_poly.type
_entity_poly.pdbx_seq_one_letter_code
_entity_poly.pdbx_strand_id
1 'polypeptide(L)'
;MRKKIITGVFFVGLLLFLLMPGIAGYGVAAMTGETTEAILPVPESNPLTPEKIQFGRRLFMDRNLSDPDAGRTRVACVSCHNPMFGFSDGRVRSTGVYG
;
A
#
# COMPACT_ATOMS: atom_id res chain seq x y z
N MET A 1 -41.17 -12.57 26.79
CA MET A 1 -40.97 -11.93 25.47
C MET A 1 -39.50 -11.68 25.11
N ARG A 2 -38.64 -11.24 26.03
CA ARG A 2 -37.21 -10.94 25.76
C ARG A 2 -36.36 -12.12 25.26
N LYS A 3 -36.60 -13.35 25.74
CA LYS A 3 -35.85 -14.55 25.30
C LYS A 3 -36.04 -14.88 23.81
N LYS A 4 -37.27 -14.72 23.27
CA LYS A 4 -37.56 -14.98 21.85
C LYS A 4 -36.89 -13.96 20.92
N ILE A 5 -36.75 -12.71 21.38
CA ILE A 5 -36.06 -11.63 20.65
C ILE A 5 -34.55 -11.91 20.62
N ILE A 6 -33.97 -12.32 21.75
CA ILE A 6 -32.53 -12.67 21.83
C ILE A 6 -32.23 -13.87 20.91
N THR A 7 -33.02 -14.95 20.97
CA THR A 7 -32.82 -16.11 20.09
C THR A 7 -32.96 -15.74 18.60
N GLY A 8 -33.88 -14.86 18.25
CA GLY A 8 -34.06 -14.38 16.87
C GLY A 8 -32.89 -13.50 16.38
N VAL A 9 -32.37 -12.61 17.23
CA VAL A 9 -31.21 -11.76 16.90
C VAL A 9 -29.94 -12.60 16.74
N PHE A 10 -29.74 -13.63 17.56
CA PHE A 10 -28.64 -14.59 17.39
C PHE A 10 -28.77 -15.41 16.10
N PHE A 11 -29.99 -15.86 15.74
CA PHE A 11 -30.20 -16.60 14.50
C PHE A 11 -29.99 -15.75 13.25
N VAL A 12 -30.48 -14.50 13.24
CA VAL A 12 -30.27 -13.56 12.13
C VAL A 12 -28.80 -13.14 12.03
N GLY A 13 -28.13 -12.91 13.16
CA GLY A 13 -26.70 -12.60 13.20
C GLY A 13 -25.82 -13.76 12.68
N LEU A 14 -26.15 -15.01 13.05
CA LEU A 14 -25.46 -16.20 12.57
C LEU A 14 -25.72 -16.44 11.07
N LEU A 15 -26.95 -16.21 10.59
CA LEU A 15 -27.28 -16.33 9.17
C LEU A 15 -26.57 -15.27 8.32
N LEU A 16 -26.49 -14.02 8.78
CA LEU A 16 -25.76 -12.95 8.12
C LEU A 16 -24.25 -13.19 8.11
N PHE A 17 -23.70 -13.81 9.16
CA PHE A 17 -22.28 -14.20 9.23
C PHE A 17 -21.96 -15.37 8.28
N LEU A 18 -22.89 -16.33 8.10
CA LEU A 18 -22.74 -17.46 7.18
C LEU A 18 -22.97 -17.08 5.70
N LEU A 19 -23.70 -15.99 5.42
CA LEU A 19 -23.97 -15.49 4.06
C LEU A 19 -22.92 -14.49 3.54
N MET A 20 -21.85 -14.23 4.29
CA MET A 20 -20.70 -13.43 3.86
C MET A 20 -19.49 -14.34 3.56
N PRO A 21 -19.42 -15.00 2.39
CA PRO A 21 -18.24 -15.78 2.03
C PRO A 21 -17.11 -14.81 1.67
N GLY A 22 -16.29 -14.39 2.64
CA GLY A 22 -15.18 -13.50 2.27
C GLY A 22 -14.40 -12.78 3.35
N ILE A 23 -14.10 -13.40 4.50
CA ILE A 23 -13.03 -12.85 5.38
C ILE A 23 -12.00 -13.88 5.84
N ALA A 24 -12.27 -15.18 5.71
CA ALA A 24 -11.29 -16.21 6.07
C ALA A 24 -10.22 -16.45 4.98
N GLY A 25 -10.50 -16.13 3.71
CA GLY A 25 -9.60 -16.43 2.59
C GLY A 25 -8.76 -15.27 2.07
N TYR A 26 -9.24 -14.02 2.18
CA TYR A 26 -8.56 -12.87 1.58
C TYR A 26 -7.34 -12.37 2.38
N GLY A 27 -7.26 -12.70 3.67
CA GLY A 27 -6.19 -12.20 4.54
C GLY A 27 -4.87 -12.97 4.44
N VAL A 28 -4.87 -14.25 4.02
CA VAL A 28 -3.67 -15.10 4.06
C VAL A 28 -2.86 -15.03 2.76
N ALA A 29 -3.51 -14.93 1.60
CA ALA A 29 -2.82 -14.87 0.30
C ALA A 29 -1.98 -13.60 0.11
N ALA A 30 -2.37 -12.48 0.72
CA ALA A 30 -1.59 -11.24 0.67
C ALA A 30 -0.27 -11.31 1.47
N MET A 31 -0.04 -12.37 2.26
CA MET A 31 1.09 -12.45 3.21
C MET A 31 2.16 -13.47 2.80
N THR A 32 1.90 -14.32 1.80
CA THR A 32 2.82 -15.40 1.41
C THR A 32 3.94 -14.96 0.48
N GLY A 33 3.96 -13.71 0.01
CA GLY A 33 5.09 -13.17 -0.76
C GLY A 33 5.36 -13.90 -2.08
N GLU A 34 4.43 -14.72 -2.55
CA GLU A 34 4.57 -15.46 -3.79
C GLU A 34 4.17 -14.53 -4.94
N THR A 35 5.14 -13.73 -5.38
CA THR A 35 5.02 -12.88 -6.56
C THR A 35 4.94 -13.78 -7.79
N THR A 36 3.73 -14.16 -8.19
CA THR A 36 3.48 -14.64 -9.54
C THR A 36 3.99 -13.58 -10.51
N GLU A 37 4.98 -13.97 -11.31
CA GLU A 37 5.68 -13.27 -12.40
C GLU A 37 5.39 -11.78 -12.57
N ALA A 38 6.44 -10.98 -12.39
CA ALA A 38 6.44 -9.55 -12.66
C ALA A 38 5.92 -9.27 -14.09
N ILE A 39 4.76 -8.61 -14.18
CA ILE A 39 4.21 -8.01 -15.41
C ILE A 39 5.12 -6.86 -15.93
N LEU A 40 6.19 -6.52 -15.20
CA LEU A 40 7.11 -5.45 -15.55
C LEU A 40 8.31 -6.01 -16.32
N PRO A 41 8.67 -5.46 -17.49
CA PRO A 41 9.92 -5.81 -18.15
C PRO A 41 11.09 -5.42 -17.24
N VAL A 42 11.77 -6.42 -16.68
CA VAL A 42 13.00 -6.21 -15.90
C VAL A 42 14.16 -6.24 -16.89
N PRO A 43 14.91 -5.13 -17.07
CA PRO A 43 16.07 -5.14 -17.94
C PRO A 43 17.14 -6.11 -17.45
N GLU A 44 17.73 -6.90 -18.34
CA GLU A 44 18.83 -7.82 -18.00
C GLU A 44 20.04 -7.08 -17.42
N SER A 45 20.25 -5.82 -17.81
CA SER A 45 21.32 -4.96 -17.27
C SER A 45 21.04 -4.47 -15.84
N ASN A 46 19.81 -4.61 -15.34
CA ASN A 46 19.40 -4.16 -14.01
C ASN A 46 18.43 -5.17 -13.36
N PRO A 47 18.89 -6.40 -13.07
CA PRO A 47 18.03 -7.42 -12.49
C PRO A 47 17.57 -7.00 -11.09
N LEU A 48 16.36 -7.42 -10.72
CA LEU A 48 15.84 -7.23 -9.37
C LEU A 48 16.53 -8.22 -8.42
N THR A 49 17.12 -7.71 -7.35
CA THR A 49 17.58 -8.51 -6.20
C THR A 49 16.92 -7.99 -4.93
N PRO A 50 16.74 -8.82 -3.88
CA PRO A 50 16.17 -8.36 -2.62
C PRO A 50 16.90 -7.15 -2.04
N GLU A 51 18.23 -7.11 -2.15
CA GLU A 51 19.08 -6.03 -1.66
C GLU A 51 18.83 -4.73 -2.43
N LYS A 52 18.72 -4.80 -3.75
CA LYS A 52 18.44 -3.64 -4.60
C LYS A 52 17.04 -3.10 -4.37
N ILE A 53 16.06 -3.97 -4.16
CA ILE A 53 14.69 -3.58 -3.81
C ILE A 53 14.68 -2.85 -2.46
N GLN A 54 15.35 -3.42 -1.45
CA GLN A 54 15.41 -2.81 -0.13
C GLN A 54 16.16 -1.47 -0.15
N PHE A 55 17.27 -1.39 -0.90
CA PHE A 55 18.02 -0.16 -1.08
C PHE A 55 17.20 0.91 -1.82
N GLY A 56 16.54 0.54 -2.93
CA GLY A 56 15.64 1.44 -3.67
C GLY A 56 14.51 1.99 -2.80
N ARG A 57 13.92 1.16 -1.92
CA ARG A 57 12.91 1.62 -0.96
C ARG A 57 13.46 2.68 0.00
N ARG A 58 14.69 2.52 0.48
CA ARG A 58 15.34 3.52 1.34
C ARG A 58 15.55 4.84 0.60
N LEU A 59 16.10 4.77 -0.61
CA LEU A 59 16.31 5.96 -1.46
C LEU A 59 15.01 6.68 -1.78
N PHE A 60 13.92 5.96 -2.07
CA PHE A 60 12.61 6.55 -2.34
C PHE A 60 12.07 7.42 -1.19
N MET A 61 12.52 7.13 0.03
CA MET A 61 12.16 7.86 1.25
C MET A 61 13.24 8.85 1.71
N ASP A 62 14.38 8.94 1.01
CA ASP A 62 15.51 9.76 1.43
C ASP A 62 15.41 11.19 0.89
N ARG A 63 15.38 12.16 1.82
CA ARG A 63 15.31 13.60 1.52
C ARG A 63 16.68 14.20 1.18
N ASN A 64 17.76 13.46 1.41
CA ASN A 64 19.11 13.92 1.07
C ASN A 64 19.40 13.82 -0.43
N LEU A 65 18.58 13.10 -1.19
CA LEU A 65 18.67 13.02 -2.65
C LEU A 65 18.17 14.27 -3.36
N SER A 66 17.31 15.09 -2.73
CA SER A 66 16.91 16.37 -3.32
C SER A 66 18.08 17.34 -3.31
N ASP A 67 18.10 18.21 -4.32
CA ASP A 67 19.03 19.33 -4.39
C ASP A 67 19.10 20.06 -3.03
N PRO A 68 20.29 20.12 -2.40
CA PRO A 68 20.46 20.73 -1.09
C PRO A 68 20.13 22.23 -1.08
N ASP A 69 20.20 22.88 -2.24
CA ASP A 69 19.97 24.30 -2.42
C ASP A 69 18.55 24.60 -2.94
N ALA A 70 17.72 23.57 -3.14
CA ALA A 70 16.35 23.73 -3.58
C ALA A 70 15.42 24.20 -2.46
N GLY A 71 15.17 25.51 -2.46
CA GLY A 71 14.08 26.14 -1.74
C GLY A 71 14.09 25.92 -0.22
N ARG A 72 12.91 26.03 0.41
CA ARG A 72 12.78 26.02 1.89
C ARG A 72 12.64 24.62 2.49
N THR A 73 12.54 23.56 1.70
CA THR A 73 12.24 22.21 2.22
C THR A 73 12.82 21.13 1.32
N ARG A 74 13.71 20.30 1.88
CA ARG A 74 14.15 19.05 1.24
C ARG A 74 12.99 18.10 1.05
N VAL A 75 12.86 17.47 -0.11
CA VAL A 75 11.79 16.52 -0.45
C VAL A 75 12.37 15.15 -0.80
N ALA A 76 11.58 14.10 -0.63
CA ALA A 76 11.89 12.76 -1.12
C ALA A 76 10.90 12.36 -2.22
N CYS A 77 11.16 11.28 -2.95
CA CYS A 77 10.22 10.76 -3.96
C CYS A 77 8.82 10.54 -3.36
N VAL A 78 8.76 9.98 -2.15
CA VAL A 78 7.52 9.73 -1.39
C VAL A 78 6.74 11.00 -1.03
N SER A 79 7.36 12.18 -1.10
CA SER A 79 6.68 13.46 -0.82
C SER A 79 5.60 13.78 -1.86
N CYS A 80 5.84 13.40 -3.14
CA CYS A 80 4.87 13.54 -4.23
C CYS A 80 4.24 12.19 -4.62
N HIS A 81 4.89 11.07 -4.29
CA HIS A 81 4.44 9.71 -4.59
C HIS A 81 4.13 8.92 -3.32
N ASN A 82 3.12 9.36 -2.57
CA ASN A 82 2.78 8.77 -1.28
C ASN A 82 1.87 7.53 -1.47
N PRO A 83 2.22 6.35 -0.89
CA PRO A 83 1.38 5.15 -0.95
C PRO A 83 -0.06 5.35 -0.47
N MET A 84 -0.27 6.25 0.50
CA MET A 84 -1.61 6.57 1.03
C MET A 84 -2.55 7.18 -0.02
N PHE A 85 -2.00 7.78 -1.07
CA PHE A 85 -2.75 8.34 -2.19
C PHE A 85 -2.47 7.55 -3.48
N GLY A 86 -2.15 6.26 -3.39
CA GLY A 86 -1.86 5.42 -4.55
C GLY A 86 -0.59 5.85 -5.30
N PHE A 87 0.45 6.24 -4.56
CA PHE A 87 1.70 6.79 -5.10
C PHE A 87 1.53 8.12 -5.85
N SER A 88 0.61 8.96 -5.36
CA SER A 88 0.44 10.37 -5.75
C SER A 88 0.43 11.28 -4.51
N ASP A 89 0.12 12.57 -4.67
CA ASP A 89 -0.01 13.54 -3.57
C ASP A 89 -1.40 14.17 -3.46
N GLY A 90 -2.36 13.73 -4.28
CA GLY A 90 -3.72 14.25 -4.30
C GLY A 90 -3.85 15.69 -4.83
N ARG A 91 -2.81 16.26 -5.45
CA ARG A 91 -2.82 17.61 -6.02
C ARG A 91 -2.97 17.52 -7.54
N VAL A 92 -3.51 18.58 -8.16
CA VAL A 92 -3.54 18.72 -9.63
C VAL A 92 -2.13 18.76 -10.20
N ARG A 93 -1.20 19.41 -9.48
CA ARG A 93 0.24 19.42 -9.73
C ARG A 93 0.98 19.42 -8.42
N SER A 94 2.03 18.61 -8.35
CA SER A 94 2.98 18.62 -7.24
C SER A 94 3.79 19.92 -7.23
N THR A 95 4.24 20.34 -6.05
CA THR A 95 5.11 21.52 -5.87
C THR A 95 6.51 21.30 -6.43
N GLY A 96 6.91 20.04 -6.60
CA GLY A 96 8.26 19.69 -7.04
C GLY A 96 9.32 20.08 -6.01
N VAL A 97 10.57 20.08 -6.46
CA VAL A 97 11.75 20.27 -5.60
C VAL A 97 11.96 21.74 -5.22
N TYR A 98 11.52 22.69 -6.06
CA TYR A 98 11.72 24.13 -5.84
C TYR A 98 10.51 24.87 -5.22
N GLY A 99 9.36 24.20 -5.05
CA GLY A 99 8.16 24.77 -4.43
C GLY A 99 7.17 25.35 -5.43
#